data_AF-A0A1G2LYY2-F1
#
_entry.id   AF-A0A1G2LYY2-F1
#
_cell.length_a   1.000
_cell.length_b   1.000
_cell.length_c   1.000
_cell.angle_alpha   90.00
_cell.angle_beta   90.00
_cell.angle_gamma   90.00
#
_symmetry.space_group_name_H-M   'P 1'
#
loop_
_entity.id
_entity.type
_entity.pdbx_description
1 polymer ?
#
loop_
_entity_poly.entity_id
_entity_poly.type
_entity_poly.pdbx_seq_one_letter_code
_entity_poly.pdbx_strand_id
1 'polypeptide(L)'
;MEDELRPAAMYIITHYIWNAIRRQIKKRLLVVDEAWWMMKSEDSASFLFGIAKRCRKYFLGLATITQDVGDFLKSPYGAPIITNSSIQLLLKQSPATIGLVQETFNLTDEEKFLLLESDVGEGIFFAGLKHVAIKIISSYTEDQIITSDPSQLLAIKKAKEEFSQANEQAKANADQASQNRRS
;
A
#
# COMPACT_ATOMS: atom_id res chain seq x y z
N MET A 1 -5.63 17.69 -4.73
CA MET A 1 -5.88 17.43 -6.16
C MET A 1 -7.30 16.94 -6.24
N GLU A 2 -8.13 17.55 -7.07
CA GLU A 2 -9.52 17.13 -7.23
C GLU A 2 -9.56 15.68 -7.75
N ASP A 3 -10.50 14.88 -7.24
CA ASP A 3 -10.54 13.43 -7.50
C ASP A 3 -10.72 13.11 -9.00
N GLU A 4 -11.27 14.04 -9.76
CA GLU A 4 -11.44 13.95 -11.22
C GLU A 4 -10.11 13.98 -11.99
N LEU A 5 -9.08 14.63 -11.46
CA LEU A 5 -7.77 14.76 -12.12
C LEU A 5 -6.85 13.57 -11.86
N ARG A 6 -7.16 12.73 -10.85
CA ARG A 6 -6.31 11.60 -10.43
C ARG A 6 -6.06 10.58 -11.53
N PRO A 7 -7.07 10.12 -12.31
CA PRO A 7 -6.82 9.14 -13.37
C PRO A 7 -5.84 9.66 -14.43
N ALA A 8 -6.00 10.91 -14.87
CA ALA A 8 -5.12 11.54 -15.86
C ALA A 8 -3.69 11.70 -15.33
N ALA A 9 -3.53 12.17 -14.09
CA ALA A 9 -2.22 12.30 -13.46
C ALA A 9 -1.53 10.93 -13.32
N MET A 10 -2.25 9.90 -12.83
CA MET A 10 -1.74 8.54 -12.71
C MET A 10 -1.30 7.97 -14.06
N TYR A 11 -2.08 8.21 -15.12
CA TYR A 11 -1.73 7.81 -16.46
C TYR A 11 -0.41 8.45 -16.92
N ILE A 12 -0.28 9.77 -16.81
CA ILE A 12 0.92 10.51 -17.23
C ILE A 12 2.16 10.05 -16.45
N ILE A 13 2.04 9.93 -15.12
CA ILE A 13 3.14 9.51 -14.24
C ILE A 13 3.56 8.08 -14.59
N THR A 14 2.61 7.15 -14.68
CA THR A 14 2.89 5.74 -14.99
C THR A 14 3.50 5.61 -16.38
N HIS A 15 3.04 6.40 -17.36
CA HIS A 15 3.59 6.43 -18.71
C HIS A 15 5.04 6.93 -18.73
N TYR A 16 5.34 8.00 -18.00
CA TYR A 16 6.71 8.49 -17.83
C TYR A 16 7.63 7.43 -17.22
N ILE A 17 7.19 6.79 -16.12
CA ILE A 17 7.96 5.74 -15.44
C ILE A 17 8.18 4.54 -16.39
N TRP A 18 7.16 4.12 -17.12
CA TRP A 18 7.27 3.04 -18.11
C TRP A 18 8.31 3.35 -19.18
N ASN A 19 8.34 4.59 -19.70
CA ASN A 19 9.35 5.02 -20.66
C ASN A 19 10.77 4.99 -20.07
N ALA A 20 10.93 5.42 -18.83
CA ALA A 20 12.22 5.33 -18.13
C ALA A 20 12.68 3.88 -17.92
N ILE A 21 11.75 2.96 -17.64
CA ILE A 21 12.05 1.53 -17.48
C ILE A 21 12.55 0.93 -18.79
N ARG A 22 11.91 1.25 -19.92
CA ARG A 22 12.29 0.73 -21.24
C ARG A 22 13.65 1.21 -21.73
N ARG A 23 14.12 2.39 -21.27
CA ARG A 23 15.43 2.95 -21.65
C ARG A 23 16.61 2.20 -21.05
N GLN A 24 16.46 1.69 -19.82
CA GLN A 24 17.53 0.97 -19.13
C GLN A 24 16.95 -0.27 -18.45
N ILE A 25 17.22 -1.43 -19.01
CA ILE A 25 16.77 -2.72 -18.48
C ILE A 25 17.57 -3.05 -17.22
N LYS A 26 16.90 -3.07 -16.06
CA LYS A 26 17.45 -3.49 -14.76
C LYS A 26 16.33 -3.91 -13.83
N LYS A 27 16.65 -4.69 -12.80
CA LYS A 27 15.68 -5.17 -11.80
C LYS A 27 15.03 -3.99 -11.08
N ARG A 28 13.70 -3.90 -11.15
CA ARG A 28 12.89 -2.87 -10.48
C ARG A 28 11.54 -3.45 -10.06
N LEU A 29 10.90 -2.80 -9.09
CA LEU A 29 9.50 -3.01 -8.74
C LEU A 29 8.75 -1.70 -8.99
N LEU A 30 7.73 -1.73 -9.84
CA LEU A 30 6.76 -0.66 -9.98
C LEU A 30 5.59 -0.96 -9.04
N VAL A 31 5.43 -0.11 -8.03
CA VAL A 31 4.30 -0.17 -7.10
C VAL A 31 3.31 0.91 -7.52
N VAL A 32 2.06 0.51 -7.76
CA VAL A 32 0.95 1.41 -8.06
C VAL A 32 -0.02 1.32 -6.90
N ASP A 33 0.05 2.31 -6.03
CA ASP A 33 -0.89 2.46 -4.92
C ASP A 33 -2.20 3.08 -5.40
N GLU A 34 -3.30 2.74 -4.74
CA GLU A 34 -4.67 3.11 -5.11
C GLU A 34 -4.95 2.91 -6.60
N ALA A 35 -4.54 1.77 -7.14
CA ALA A 35 -4.56 1.49 -8.56
C ALA A 35 -5.98 1.46 -9.17
N TRP A 36 -7.02 1.43 -8.33
CA TRP A 36 -8.43 1.55 -8.74
C TRP A 36 -8.72 2.88 -9.46
N TRP A 37 -7.97 3.96 -9.18
CA TRP A 37 -8.10 5.21 -9.94
C TRP A 37 -7.83 5.01 -11.43
N MET A 38 -6.91 4.10 -11.78
CA MET A 38 -6.64 3.76 -13.19
C MET A 38 -7.72 2.87 -13.81
N MET A 39 -8.55 2.20 -13.01
CA MET A 39 -9.66 1.39 -13.51
C MET A 39 -10.85 2.24 -13.95
N LYS A 40 -10.93 3.51 -13.52
CA LYS A 40 -12.03 4.44 -13.88
C LYS A 40 -12.04 4.88 -15.34
N SER A 41 -10.90 4.79 -16.03
CA SER A 41 -10.78 5.14 -17.45
C SER A 41 -10.24 3.96 -18.24
N GLU A 42 -10.83 3.72 -19.41
CA GLU A 42 -10.47 2.60 -20.28
C GLU A 42 -8.99 2.68 -20.72
N ASP A 43 -8.53 3.87 -21.09
CA ASP A 43 -7.17 4.10 -21.55
C ASP A 43 -6.13 3.80 -20.46
N SER A 44 -6.38 4.24 -19.22
CA SER A 44 -5.48 3.97 -18.11
C SER A 44 -5.49 2.51 -17.69
N ALA A 45 -6.66 1.87 -17.69
CA ALA A 45 -6.79 0.46 -17.35
C ALA A 45 -6.08 -0.43 -18.39
N SER A 46 -6.31 -0.17 -19.67
CA SER A 46 -5.66 -0.85 -20.79
C SER A 46 -4.14 -0.65 -20.77
N PHE A 47 -3.67 0.55 -20.42
CA PHE A 47 -2.25 0.83 -20.30
C PHE A 47 -1.59 0.04 -19.15
N LEU A 48 -2.20 0.03 -17.96
CA LEU A 48 -1.70 -0.74 -16.81
C LEU A 48 -1.68 -2.24 -17.12
N PHE A 49 -2.71 -2.76 -17.77
CA PHE A 49 -2.76 -4.14 -18.25
C PHE A 49 -1.65 -4.44 -19.27
N GLY A 50 -1.39 -3.50 -20.18
CA GLY A 50 -0.27 -3.58 -21.11
C GLY A 50 1.09 -3.65 -20.41
N ILE A 51 1.27 -2.96 -19.28
CA ILE A 51 2.47 -3.09 -18.44
C ILE A 51 2.51 -4.49 -17.81
N ALA A 52 1.42 -4.94 -17.19
CA ALA A 52 1.34 -6.26 -16.53
C ALA A 52 1.73 -7.41 -17.48
N LYS A 53 1.30 -7.37 -18.75
CA LYS A 53 1.68 -8.37 -19.76
C LYS A 53 3.14 -8.35 -20.18
N ARG A 54 3.85 -7.23 -20.02
CA ARG A 54 5.19 -7.02 -20.56
C ARG A 54 6.28 -6.89 -19.50
N CYS A 55 5.92 -6.64 -18.24
CA CYS A 55 6.84 -6.32 -17.14
C CYS A 55 8.03 -7.30 -17.05
N ARG A 56 7.77 -8.61 -17.18
CA ARG A 56 8.79 -9.68 -17.14
C ARG A 56 9.91 -9.50 -18.16
N LYS A 57 9.61 -8.98 -19.37
CA LYS A 57 10.62 -8.75 -20.43
C LYS A 57 11.62 -7.64 -20.07
N TYR A 58 11.29 -6.80 -19.08
CA TYR A 58 12.09 -5.65 -18.66
C TYR A 58 12.69 -5.82 -17.25
N PHE A 59 12.70 -7.04 -16.69
CA PHE A 59 13.04 -7.31 -15.28
C PHE A 59 12.26 -6.42 -14.30
N LEU A 60 10.99 -6.13 -14.63
CA LEU A 60 10.10 -5.34 -13.82
C LEU A 60 9.10 -6.24 -13.11
N GLY A 61 9.00 -6.13 -11.78
CA GLY A 61 7.82 -6.54 -11.03
C GLY A 61 6.77 -5.44 -11.07
N LEU A 62 5.50 -5.81 -11.17
CA LEU A 62 4.37 -4.89 -10.99
C LEU A 62 3.63 -5.31 -9.73
N ALA A 63 3.45 -4.38 -8.79
CA ALA A 63 2.61 -4.55 -7.61
C ALA A 63 1.50 -3.50 -7.66
N THR A 64 0.25 -3.93 -7.67
CA THR A 64 -0.93 -3.06 -7.59
C THR A 64 -1.55 -3.20 -6.21
N ILE A 65 -1.84 -2.09 -5.56
CA ILE A 65 -2.46 -2.03 -4.24
C ILE A 65 -3.79 -1.30 -4.40
N THR A 66 -4.86 -1.84 -3.80
CA THR A 66 -6.20 -1.26 -3.83
C THR A 66 -6.97 -1.65 -2.58
N GLN A 67 -7.82 -0.75 -2.10
CA GLN A 67 -8.74 -1.01 -0.99
C GLN A 67 -10.01 -1.73 -1.46
N ASP A 68 -10.47 -1.42 -2.68
CA ASP A 68 -11.63 -2.06 -3.30
C ASP A 68 -11.16 -2.90 -4.50
N VAL A 69 -11.31 -4.22 -4.37
CA VAL A 69 -11.04 -5.16 -5.46
C VAL A 69 -12.15 -5.13 -6.51
N GLY A 70 -13.37 -4.72 -6.14
CA GLY A 70 -14.53 -4.65 -7.02
C GLY A 70 -14.31 -3.76 -8.23
N ASP A 71 -13.54 -2.67 -8.10
CA ASP A 71 -13.21 -1.79 -9.24
C ASP A 71 -12.36 -2.48 -10.29
N PHE A 72 -11.44 -3.36 -9.87
CA PHE A 72 -10.67 -4.18 -10.80
C PHE A 72 -11.55 -5.23 -11.47
N LEU A 73 -12.48 -5.82 -10.74
CA LEU A 73 -13.32 -6.91 -11.22
C LEU A 73 -14.43 -6.46 -12.17
N LYS A 74 -14.90 -5.22 -12.02
CA LYS A 74 -15.81 -4.57 -12.97
C LYS A 74 -15.11 -4.16 -14.28
N SER A 75 -13.78 -4.05 -14.28
CA SER A 75 -13.00 -3.64 -15.45
C SER A 75 -12.58 -4.87 -16.28
N PRO A 76 -12.76 -4.84 -17.62
CA PRO A 76 -12.29 -5.92 -18.49
C PRO A 76 -10.75 -6.08 -18.47
N TYR A 77 -10.04 -5.05 -18.03
CA TYR A 77 -8.57 -5.06 -17.90
C TYR A 77 -8.10 -5.41 -16.49
N GLY A 78 -8.91 -5.16 -15.46
CA GLY A 78 -8.54 -5.36 -14.06
C GLY A 78 -8.53 -6.83 -13.66
N ALA A 79 -9.56 -7.60 -14.00
CA ALA A 79 -9.62 -9.03 -13.69
C ALA A 79 -8.40 -9.81 -14.24
N PRO A 80 -7.93 -9.59 -15.49
CA PRO A 80 -6.69 -10.18 -15.98
C PRO A 80 -5.41 -9.74 -15.23
N ILE A 81 -5.35 -8.53 -14.66
CA ILE A 81 -4.19 -8.09 -13.86
C ILE A 81 -4.13 -8.94 -12.57
N ILE A 82 -5.27 -9.15 -11.94
CA ILE A 82 -5.38 -9.98 -10.73
C ILE A 82 -5.01 -11.44 -11.05
N THR A 83 -5.71 -12.07 -11.98
CA THR A 83 -5.58 -13.52 -12.24
C THR A 83 -4.21 -13.93 -12.79
N ASN A 84 -3.49 -13.02 -13.44
CA ASN A 84 -2.12 -13.29 -13.92
C ASN A 84 -1.02 -12.91 -12.91
N SER A 85 -1.38 -12.38 -11.74
CA SER A 85 -0.42 -12.06 -10.69
C SER A 85 0.07 -13.35 -10.02
N SER A 86 1.38 -13.56 -10.00
CA SER A 86 1.98 -14.77 -9.39
C SER A 86 1.91 -14.79 -7.87
N ILE A 87 1.75 -13.61 -7.27
CA ILE A 87 1.63 -13.38 -5.84
C ILE A 87 0.45 -12.45 -5.62
N GLN A 88 -0.41 -12.79 -4.67
CA GLN A 88 -1.52 -11.96 -4.24
C GLN A 88 -1.57 -11.97 -2.71
N LEU A 89 -2.05 -10.88 -2.13
CA LEU A 89 -2.26 -10.75 -0.69
C LEU A 89 -3.65 -10.16 -0.50
N LEU A 90 -4.57 -10.96 0.05
CA LEU A 90 -5.89 -10.50 0.42
C LEU A 90 -5.92 -10.31 1.93
N LEU A 91 -6.12 -9.07 2.37
CA LEU A 91 -6.38 -8.74 3.76
C LEU A 91 -7.89 -8.78 4.03
N LYS A 92 -8.30 -8.47 5.27
CA LYS A 92 -9.70 -8.36 5.69
C LYS A 92 -10.60 -7.75 4.60
N GLN A 93 -11.68 -8.46 4.27
CA GLN A 93 -12.65 -8.04 3.27
C GLN A 93 -14.00 -7.66 3.89
N SER A 94 -14.77 -6.83 3.18
CA SER A 94 -16.13 -6.50 3.60
C SER A 94 -17.12 -7.62 3.26
N PRO A 95 -18.19 -7.83 4.05
CA PRO A 95 -19.27 -8.75 3.69
C PRO A 95 -19.93 -8.45 2.34
N ALA A 96 -19.90 -7.20 1.88
CA ALA A 96 -20.49 -6.80 0.61
C ALA A 96 -19.68 -7.27 -0.61
N THR A 97 -18.35 -7.37 -0.49
CA THR A 97 -17.44 -7.72 -1.59
C THR A 97 -17.02 -9.19 -1.56
N ILE A 98 -17.14 -9.88 -0.42
CA ILE A 98 -16.56 -11.21 -0.21
C ILE A 98 -17.05 -12.28 -1.18
N GLY A 99 -18.30 -12.22 -1.65
CA GLY A 99 -18.81 -13.20 -2.62
C GLY A 99 -18.07 -13.13 -3.96
N LEU A 100 -17.86 -11.90 -4.44
CA LEU A 100 -17.12 -11.65 -5.68
C LEU A 100 -15.63 -12.01 -5.52
N VAL A 101 -15.05 -11.73 -4.35
CA VAL A 101 -13.67 -12.13 -4.02
C VAL A 101 -13.56 -13.67 -4.01
N GLN A 102 -14.49 -14.36 -3.36
CA GLN A 102 -14.52 -15.82 -3.31
C GLN A 102 -14.52 -16.44 -4.71
N GLU A 103 -15.38 -15.95 -5.61
CA GLU A 103 -15.46 -16.44 -6.98
C GLU A 103 -14.17 -16.15 -7.77
N THR A 104 -13.66 -14.92 -7.70
CA THR A 104 -12.50 -14.46 -8.47
C THR A 104 -11.21 -15.20 -8.09
N PHE A 105 -11.02 -15.41 -6.80
CA PHE A 105 -9.80 -16.00 -6.24
C PHE A 105 -9.95 -17.50 -5.95
N ASN A 106 -11.08 -18.10 -6.33
CA ASN A 106 -11.41 -19.51 -6.09
C ASN A 106 -11.23 -19.91 -4.63
N LEU A 107 -11.71 -19.07 -3.71
CA LEU A 107 -11.56 -19.30 -2.27
C LEU A 107 -12.49 -20.41 -1.79
N THR A 108 -12.02 -21.21 -0.84
CA THR A 108 -12.91 -22.10 -0.09
C THR A 108 -13.81 -21.30 0.84
N ASP A 109 -14.87 -21.92 1.35
CA ASP A 109 -15.74 -21.26 2.34
C ASP A 109 -14.95 -20.92 3.61
N GLU A 110 -14.01 -21.77 4.03
CA GLU A 110 -13.14 -21.52 5.19
C GLU A 110 -12.22 -20.30 4.96
N GLU A 111 -11.64 -20.17 3.78
CA GLU A 111 -10.80 -19.02 3.41
C GLU A 111 -11.62 -17.72 3.38
N LYS A 112 -12.85 -17.80 2.90
CA LYS A 112 -13.80 -16.68 2.97
C LYS A 112 -14.12 -16.28 4.40
N PHE A 113 -14.44 -17.23 5.27
CA PHE A 113 -14.72 -16.93 6.69
C PHE A 113 -13.50 -16.32 7.37
N LEU A 114 -12.30 -16.85 7.10
CA LEU A 114 -11.04 -16.29 7.58
C LEU A 114 -10.90 -14.81 7.18
N LEU A 115 -11.16 -14.44 5.92
CA LEU A 115 -11.06 -13.05 5.46
C LEU A 115 -12.11 -12.11 6.07
N LEU A 116 -13.27 -12.62 6.47
CA LEU A 116 -14.31 -11.84 7.14
C LEU A 116 -13.97 -11.58 8.61
N GLU A 117 -13.40 -12.58 9.28
CA GLU A 117 -13.07 -12.54 10.72
C GLU A 117 -11.68 -11.97 11.01
N SER A 118 -10.80 -11.90 10.00
CA SER A 118 -9.42 -11.38 10.11
C SER A 118 -9.37 -10.00 10.77
N ASP A 119 -8.35 -9.79 11.59
CA ASP A 119 -8.01 -8.46 12.11
C ASP A 119 -7.17 -7.64 11.12
N VAL A 120 -6.91 -6.38 11.46
CA VAL A 120 -6.00 -5.53 10.67
C VAL A 120 -4.62 -6.17 10.61
N GLY A 121 -4.09 -6.35 9.40
CA GLY A 121 -2.81 -7.00 9.16
C GLY A 121 -2.90 -8.52 9.00
N GLU A 122 -4.09 -9.11 9.13
CA GLU A 122 -4.33 -10.54 8.88
C GLU A 122 -5.01 -10.76 7.53
N GLY A 123 -4.75 -11.92 6.93
CA GLY A 123 -5.32 -12.28 5.64
C GLY A 123 -4.76 -13.57 5.04
N ILE A 124 -4.89 -13.69 3.73
CA ILE A 124 -4.44 -14.85 2.95
C ILE A 124 -3.39 -14.40 1.93
N PHE A 125 -2.28 -15.12 1.92
CA PHE A 125 -1.21 -14.98 0.95
C PHE A 125 -1.25 -16.09 -0.09
N PHE A 126 -1.25 -15.70 -1.36
CA PHE A 126 -1.32 -16.58 -2.51
C PHE A 126 0.05 -16.63 -3.20
N ALA A 127 0.56 -17.83 -3.41
CA ALA A 127 1.77 -18.08 -4.20
C ALA A 127 1.49 -19.20 -5.21
N GLY A 128 1.07 -18.81 -6.41
CA GLY A 128 0.52 -19.74 -7.39
C GLY A 128 -0.74 -20.41 -6.84
N LEU A 129 -0.72 -21.74 -6.69
CA LEU A 129 -1.86 -22.53 -6.19
C LEU A 129 -1.87 -22.71 -4.66
N LYS A 130 -0.88 -22.15 -3.94
CA LYS A 130 -0.79 -22.28 -2.49
C LYS A 130 -1.41 -21.07 -1.82
N HIS A 131 -2.35 -21.32 -0.92
CA HIS A 131 -2.97 -20.31 -0.07
C HIS A 131 -2.52 -20.54 1.36
N VAL A 132 -2.08 -19.47 2.04
CA VAL A 132 -1.58 -19.56 3.41
C VAL A 132 -2.10 -18.37 4.20
N ALA A 133 -2.68 -18.63 5.38
CA ALA A 133 -3.03 -17.57 6.32
C ALA A 133 -1.77 -16.85 6.80
N ILE A 134 -1.80 -15.52 6.80
CA ILE A 134 -0.66 -14.68 7.18
C ILE A 134 -1.11 -13.59 8.16
N LYS A 135 -0.20 -13.27 9.09
CA LYS A 135 -0.30 -12.10 9.97
C LYS A 135 0.93 -11.24 9.79
N ILE A 136 0.70 -10.00 9.37
CA ILE A 136 1.74 -9.00 9.15
C ILE A 136 1.95 -8.26 10.47
N ILE A 137 3.19 -8.25 10.94
CA ILE A 137 3.58 -7.60 12.19
C ILE A 137 4.57 -6.50 11.84
N SER A 138 4.21 -5.25 12.11
CA SER A 138 5.13 -4.12 12.01
C SER A 138 6.10 -4.11 13.20
N SER A 139 7.36 -3.80 12.94
CA SER A 139 8.25 -3.42 14.03
C SER A 139 7.81 -2.07 14.61
N TYR A 140 8.15 -1.83 15.87
CA TYR A 140 7.84 -0.56 16.54
C TYR A 140 8.32 0.67 15.75
N THR A 141 9.50 0.57 15.13
CA THR A 141 10.06 1.65 14.31
C THR A 141 9.31 1.86 13.00
N GLU A 142 8.85 0.80 12.36
CA GLU A 142 8.04 0.91 11.14
C GLU A 142 6.67 1.51 11.45
N ASP A 143 6.05 1.07 12.53
CA ASP A 143 4.73 1.52 12.97
C ASP A 143 4.66 3.04 13.16
N GLN A 144 5.68 3.63 13.79
CA GLN A 144 5.79 5.08 13.95
C GLN A 144 5.91 5.86 12.63
N ILE A 145 6.47 5.24 11.60
CA ILE A 145 6.69 5.87 10.30
C ILE A 145 5.44 5.76 9.43
N ILE A 146 4.77 4.61 9.47
CA ILE A 146 3.67 4.28 8.56
C ILE A 146 2.28 4.60 9.12
N THR A 147 2.15 4.82 10.43
CA THR A 147 0.83 5.02 11.04
C THR A 147 0.09 6.20 10.42
N SER A 148 -1.10 5.91 9.93
CA SER A 148 -2.07 6.90 9.45
C SER A 148 -3.19 7.11 10.46
N ASP A 149 -3.17 6.44 11.62
CA ASP A 149 -4.20 6.60 12.64
C ASP A 149 -4.07 7.99 13.28
N PRO A 150 -5.10 8.85 13.15
CA PRO A 150 -5.08 10.18 13.75
C PRO A 150 -4.79 10.16 15.26
N SER A 151 -5.24 9.12 15.98
CA SER A 151 -5.05 9.02 17.42
C SER A 151 -3.58 8.79 17.79
N GLN A 152 -2.91 7.87 17.10
CA GLN A 152 -1.48 7.60 17.26
C GLN A 152 -0.62 8.78 16.80
N LEU A 153 -0.98 9.44 15.70
CA LEU A 153 -0.27 10.63 15.21
C LEU A 153 -0.30 11.78 16.24
N LEU A 154 -1.45 12.01 16.87
CA LEU A 154 -1.59 13.00 17.95
C LEU A 154 -0.73 12.64 19.17
N ALA A 155 -0.71 11.37 19.56
CA ALA A 155 0.12 10.89 20.67
C ALA A 155 1.61 11.06 20.40
N ILE A 156 2.08 10.71 19.19
CA ILE A 156 3.46 10.89 18.74
C ILE A 156 3.84 12.37 18.74
N LYS A 157 2.94 13.24 18.26
CA LYS A 157 3.16 14.68 18.24
C LYS A 157 3.30 15.25 19.65
N LYS A 158 2.39 14.88 20.56
CA LYS A 158 2.43 15.31 21.97
C LYS A 158 3.73 14.84 22.66
N ALA A 159 4.12 13.59 22.46
CA ALA A 159 5.36 13.05 23.02
C ALA A 159 6.61 13.78 22.49
N LYS A 160 6.63 14.17 21.19
CA LYS A 160 7.71 14.99 20.63
C LYS A 160 7.76 16.40 21.23
N GLU A 161 6.62 17.02 21.45
CA GLU A 161 6.52 18.35 22.06
C GLU A 161 7.01 18.32 23.52
N GLU A 162 6.57 17.33 24.31
CA GLU A 162 7.02 17.13 25.69
C GLU A 162 8.53 16.86 25.77
N PHE A 163 9.08 16.04 24.86
CA PHE A 163 10.52 15.78 24.80
C PHE A 163 11.34 17.01 24.43
N SER A 164 10.86 17.83 23.48
CA SER A 164 11.52 19.09 23.10
C SER A 164 11.56 20.07 24.26
N GLN A 165 10.43 20.25 24.95
CA GLN A 165 10.32 21.13 26.11
C GLN A 165 11.24 20.69 27.25
N ALA A 166 11.26 19.39 27.57
CA ALA A 166 12.15 18.86 28.59
C ALA A 166 13.63 19.08 28.27
N ASN A 167 14.02 18.97 26.99
CA ASN A 167 15.41 19.16 26.56
C ASN A 167 15.81 20.66 26.55
N GLU A 168 14.90 21.57 26.21
CA GLU A 168 15.10 23.01 26.34
C GLU A 168 15.23 23.44 27.81
N GLN A 169 14.39 22.90 28.69
CA GLN A 169 14.46 23.14 30.13
C GLN A 169 15.77 22.60 30.75
N ALA A 170 16.21 21.42 30.31
CA ALA A 170 17.48 20.85 30.75
C ALA A 170 18.68 21.71 30.31
N LYS A 171 18.66 22.25 29.09
CA LYS A 171 19.69 23.21 28.61
C LYS A 171 19.67 24.51 29.40
N ALA A 172 18.50 25.11 29.59
CA ALA A 172 18.36 26.36 30.36
C ALA A 172 18.86 26.21 31.81
N ASN A 173 18.57 25.07 32.45
CA ASN A 173 19.04 24.78 33.80
C ASN A 173 20.56 24.56 33.86
N ALA A 174 21.15 23.91 32.85
CA ALA A 174 22.60 23.72 32.75
C ALA A 174 23.34 25.05 32.52
N ASP A 175 22.78 25.94 31.70
CA ASP A 175 23.33 27.27 31.43
C ASP A 175 23.29 28.17 32.67
N GLN A 176 22.20 28.16 33.44
CA GLN A 176 22.12 28.88 34.72
C GLN A 176 23.10 28.34 35.78
N ALA A 177 23.25 27.01 35.87
CA ALA A 177 24.17 26.39 36.81
C ALA A 177 25.65 26.70 36.49
N SER A 178 25.99 26.90 35.22
CA SER A 178 27.36 27.27 34.81
C SER A 178 27.66 28.76 35.01
N GLN A 179 26.67 29.65 34.96
CA GLN A 179 26.81 31.06 35.30
C GLN A 179 27.03 31.28 36.81
N ASN A 180 26.29 30.57 37.67
CA ASN A 180 26.43 30.66 39.13
C ASN A 180 27.74 30.07 39.69
N ARG A 181 28.50 29.29 38.91
CA ARG A 181 29.81 28.74 39.32
C ARG A 181 30.99 29.64 38.95
N ARG A 182 30.76 30.71 38.18
CA ARG A 182 31.80 31.66 37.73
C ARG A 182 31.78 32.99 38.48
N SER A 183 30.81 33.19 39.37
CA SER A 183 30.70 34.26 40.36
C SER A 183 31.22 33.78 41.72
#